data_AF-A0A821WMW9-F1
#
_entry.id   AF-A0A821WMW9-F1
#
_cell.length_a   1.000
_cell.length_b   1.000
_cell.length_c   1.000
_cell.angle_alpha   90.00
_cell.angle_beta   90.00
_cell.angle_gamma   90.00
#
_symmetry.space_group_name_H-M   'P 1'
#
loop_
_entity.id
_entity.type
_entity.pdbx_description
1 polymer ?
#
loop_
_entity_poly.entity_id
_entity_poly.type
_entity_poly.pdbx_seq_one_letter_code
_entity_poly.pdbx_strand_id
1 'polypeptide(L)'
;MKKIFLVTSGRDALNILIRVHALKQIDSIFIFCLKPKKYQYLLQTYIKLIGIYTKRHELLNSLKENIILVEKHLETFNFYNQHKQKSTRDLSKESAEFL
;
A
#
# COMPACT_ATOMS: atom_id res chain seq x y z
N MET A 1 0.22 12.28 -1.77
CA MET A 1 0.27 11.97 -0.33
C MET A 1 1.40 10.97 -0.09
N LYS A 2 2.30 11.18 0.87
CA LYS A 2 3.45 10.28 1.09
C LYS A 2 2.99 8.96 1.72
N LYS A 3 3.49 7.83 1.20
CA LYS A 3 3.26 6.48 1.73
C LYS A 3 4.52 5.99 2.43
N ILE A 4 4.34 5.26 3.52
CA ILE A 4 5.43 4.73 4.34
C ILE A 4 5.41 3.20 4.26
N PHE A 5 6.58 2.63 3.97
CA PHE A 5 6.86 1.21 4.04
C PHE A 5 7.73 0.97 5.27
N LEU A 6 7.22 0.20 6.23
CA LEU A 6 7.86 0.03 7.52
C LEU A 6 8.52 -1.35 7.63
N VAL A 7 9.81 -1.38 7.91
CA VAL A 7 10.52 -2.60 8.29
C VAL A 7 10.77 -2.57 9.80
N THR A 8 10.38 -3.64 10.49
CA THR A 8 10.60 -3.78 11.94
C THR A 8 11.29 -5.10 12.28
N SER A 9 11.95 -5.14 13.44
CA SER A 9 12.40 -6.38 14.04
C SER A 9 11.20 -7.21 14.53
N GLY A 10 11.37 -8.53 14.63
CA GLY A 10 10.36 -9.39 15.27
C GLY A 10 10.13 -9.05 16.75
N ARG A 11 11.16 -8.59 17.48
CA ARG A 11 11.04 -8.26 18.91
C ARG A 11 10.07 -7.10 19.13
N ASP A 12 10.13 -6.09 18.28
CA ASP A 12 9.36 -4.86 18.41
C ASP A 12 8.04 -4.90 17.62
N ALA A 13 7.85 -5.94 16.81
CA ALA A 13 6.75 -6.07 15.85
C ALA A 13 5.38 -5.86 16.50
N LEU A 14 5.08 -6.52 17.61
CA LEU A 14 3.75 -6.42 18.23
C LEU A 14 3.45 -4.99 18.71
N ASN A 15 4.40 -4.38 19.43
CA ASN A 15 4.25 -3.02 19.96
C ASN A 15 4.10 -1.99 18.83
N ILE A 16 4.86 -2.17 17.74
CA ILE A 16 4.80 -1.31 16.58
C ILE A 16 3.46 -1.51 15.85
N LEU A 17 3.06 -2.74 15.55
CA LEU A 17 1.84 -3.07 14.83
C LEU A 17 0.59 -2.48 15.52
N ILE A 18 0.49 -2.63 16.84
CA ILE A 18 -0.62 -2.05 17.63
C ILE A 18 -0.73 -0.54 17.40
N ARG A 19 0.40 0.17 17.36
CA ARG A 19 0.42 1.64 17.22
C ARG A 19 0.21 2.12 15.79
N VAL A 20 0.73 1.39 14.80
CA VAL A 20 0.87 1.91 13.43
C VAL A 20 -0.11 1.32 12.43
N HIS A 21 -0.76 0.19 12.72
CA HIS A 21 -1.65 -0.48 11.76
C HIS A 21 -2.79 0.41 11.27
N ALA A 22 -3.37 1.24 12.15
CA ALA A 22 -4.46 2.14 11.82
C ALA A 22 -4.02 3.41 11.06
N LEU A 23 -2.73 3.72 11.02
CA LEU A 23 -2.24 4.95 10.40
C LEU A 23 -2.37 4.87 8.87
N LYS A 24 -3.12 5.80 8.28
CA LYS A 24 -3.35 5.86 6.81
C LYS A 24 -2.06 6.04 5.99
N GLN A 25 -1.03 6.63 6.58
CA GLN A 25 0.27 6.86 5.92
C GLN A 25 1.08 5.57 5.80
N ILE A 26 0.88 4.62 6.71
CA ILE A 26 1.50 3.29 6.66
C ILE A 26 0.74 2.48 5.63
N ASP A 27 1.46 2.13 4.58
CA ASP A 27 0.93 1.33 3.49
C ASP A 27 1.17 -0.14 3.76
N SER A 28 2.44 -0.48 3.97
CA SER A 28 2.92 -1.86 4.09
C SER A 28 3.91 -1.99 5.24
N ILE A 29 3.84 -3.11 5.96
CA ILE A 29 4.69 -3.46 7.10
C ILE A 29 5.37 -4.80 6.81
N PHE A 30 6.66 -4.89 7.15
CA PHE A 30 7.49 -6.07 6.96
C PHE A 30 8.21 -6.38 8.27
N ILE A 31 8.23 -7.65 8.68
CA ILE A 31 8.98 -8.09 9.86
C ILE A 31 10.23 -8.81 9.40
N PHE A 32 11.40 -8.40 9.89
CA PHE A 32 12.66 -9.11 9.69
C PHE A 32 13.12 -9.76 11.00
N CYS A 33 13.18 -11.09 11.04
CA CYS A 33 13.59 -11.81 12.25
C CYS A 33 14.09 -13.23 11.96
N LEU A 34 14.89 -13.78 12.87
CA LEU A 34 15.44 -15.15 12.76
C LEU A 34 14.44 -16.26 13.12
N LYS A 35 13.33 -15.93 13.80
CA LYS A 35 12.34 -16.90 14.30
C LYS A 35 10.94 -16.56 13.77
N PRO A 36 10.67 -16.72 12.45
CA PRO A 36 9.44 -16.23 11.81
C PRO A 36 8.19 -16.92 12.33
N LYS A 37 8.28 -18.23 12.65
CA LYS A 37 7.18 -19.03 13.20
C LYS A 37 6.54 -18.42 14.45
N LYS A 38 7.34 -17.73 15.29
CA LYS A 38 6.84 -17.06 16.50
C LYS A 38 5.83 -15.96 16.18
N TYR A 39 5.92 -15.36 15.00
CA TYR A 39 5.18 -14.17 14.61
C TYR A 39 4.17 -14.44 13.50
N GLN A 40 4.07 -15.69 13.01
CA GLN A 40 3.22 -16.07 11.88
C GLN A 40 1.75 -15.67 12.07
N TYR A 41 1.24 -15.76 13.31
CA TYR A 41 -0.14 -15.40 13.66
C TYR A 41 -0.46 -13.93 13.35
N LEU A 42 0.53 -13.04 13.37
CA LEU A 42 0.35 -11.61 13.10
C LEU A 42 -0.12 -11.35 11.65
N LEU A 43 0.21 -12.24 10.71
CA LEU A 43 -0.21 -12.10 9.30
C LEU A 43 -1.73 -12.19 9.14
N GLN A 44 -2.41 -12.94 10.02
CA GLN A 44 -3.87 -13.06 10.02
C GLN A 44 -4.53 -11.88 10.73
N THR A 45 -3.83 -11.25 11.66
CA THR A 45 -4.36 -10.14 12.47
C THR A 45 -4.20 -8.78 11.79
N TYR A 46 -3.07 -8.55 11.10
CA TYR A 46 -2.73 -7.24 10.56
C TYR A 46 -2.67 -7.26 9.03
N ILE A 47 -3.70 -6.73 8.39
CA ILE A 47 -3.84 -6.72 6.92
C ILE A 47 -2.66 -6.03 6.21
N LYS A 48 -2.07 -5.01 6.83
CA LYS A 48 -0.91 -4.28 6.27
C LYS A 48 0.42 -5.01 6.45
N LEU A 49 0.44 -6.11 7.21
CA LEU A 49 1.65 -6.93 7.36
C LEU A 49 1.78 -7.82 6.12
N ILE A 50 2.73 -7.46 5.26
CA ILE A 50 2.96 -8.15 3.98
C ILE A 50 3.64 -9.49 4.21
N GLY A 51 4.59 -9.54 5.14
CA GLY A 51 5.38 -10.74 5.33
C GLY A 51 6.35 -10.68 6.49
N ILE A 52 6.88 -11.87 6.81
CA ILE A 52 7.87 -12.10 7.86
C ILE A 52 9.05 -12.83 7.22
N TYR A 53 10.22 -12.20 7.25
CA TYR A 53 11.38 -12.62 6.47
C TYR A 53 12.54 -12.96 7.39
N THR A 54 13.27 -13.99 7.01
CA THR A 54 14.54 -14.39 7.65
C THR A 54 15.74 -14.01 6.81
N LYS A 55 15.56 -13.93 5.49
CA LYS A 55 16.63 -13.62 4.54
C LYS A 55 16.47 -12.20 3.99
N ARG A 56 17.58 -11.47 3.96
CA ARG A 56 17.62 -10.07 3.52
C ARG A 56 17.15 -9.90 2.06
N HIS A 57 17.52 -10.82 1.18
CA HIS A 57 17.15 -10.72 -0.24
C HIS A 57 15.64 -10.91 -0.46
N GLU A 58 15.00 -11.85 0.26
CA GLU A 58 13.55 -12.05 0.20
C GLU A 58 12.79 -10.79 0.68
N LEU A 59 13.24 -10.19 1.78
CA LEU A 59 12.69 -8.93 2.29
C LEU A 59 12.83 -7.80 1.25
N LEU A 60 14.03 -7.61 0.69
CA LEU A 60 14.29 -6.53 -0.25
C LEU A 60 13.50 -6.69 -1.55
N ASN A 61 13.35 -7.93 -2.05
CA ASN A 61 12.55 -8.20 -3.23
C ASN A 61 11.08 -7.85 -2.97
N SER A 62 10.52 -8.32 -1.86
CA SER A 62 9.13 -8.02 -1.52
C SER A 62 8.90 -6.53 -1.28
N LEU A 63 9.85 -5.83 -0.64
CA LEU A 63 9.78 -4.38 -0.47
C LEU A 63 9.72 -3.65 -1.81
N LYS A 64 10.59 -4.01 -2.77
CA LYS A 64 10.60 -3.43 -4.11
C LYS A 64 9.29 -3.68 -4.86
N GLU A 65 8.79 -4.91 -4.82
CA GLU A 65 7.52 -5.27 -5.46
C GLU A 65 6.36 -4.43 -4.92
N ASN A 66 6.28 -4.24 -3.60
CA ASN A 66 5.22 -3.44 -2.98
C ASN A 66 5.36 -1.95 -3.30
N ILE A 67 6.58 -1.41 -3.39
CA ILE A 67 6.81 -0.03 -3.85
C ILE A 67 6.27 0.15 -5.27
N ILE A 68 6.62 -0.75 -6.19
CA ILE A 68 6.17 -0.71 -7.59
C ILE A 68 4.65 -0.80 -7.67
N LEU A 69 4.02 -1.67 -6.88
CA LEU A 69 2.56 -1.80 -6.84
C LEU A 69 1.90 -0.47 -6.42
N VAL A 70 2.38 0.14 -5.34
CA VAL A 70 1.83 1.41 -4.85
C VAL A 70 2.01 2.54 -5.87
N GLU A 71 3.16 2.61 -6.52
CA GLU A 71 3.42 3.57 -7.60
C GLU A 71 2.43 3.41 -8.76
N LYS A 72 2.24 2.17 -9.25
CA LYS A 72 1.24 1.87 -10.30
C LYS A 72 -0.19 2.23 -9.92
N HIS A 73 -0.57 2.00 -8.67
CA HIS A 73 -1.89 2.39 -8.18
C HIS A 73 -2.07 3.91 -8.16
N LEU A 74 -1.04 4.67 -7.79
CA LEU A 74 -1.06 6.13 -7.82
C LEU A 74 -1.14 6.66 -9.26
N GLU A 75 -0.38 6.09 -10.19
CA GLU A 75 -0.44 6.44 -11.61
C GLU A 75 -1.83 6.18 -12.19
N THR A 76 -2.40 5.01 -11.93
CA THR A 76 -3.73 4.63 -12.41
C THR A 76 -4.81 5.57 -11.86
N PHE A 77 -4.72 5.92 -10.57
CA PHE A 77 -5.65 6.86 -9.94
C PHE A 77 -5.53 8.27 -10.54
N ASN A 78 -4.31 8.74 -10.78
CA ASN A 78 -4.06 10.03 -11.42
C ASN A 78 -4.62 10.06 -12.85
N PHE A 79 -4.36 9.01 -13.63
CA PHE A 79 -4.90 8.86 -14.99
C PHE A 79 -6.43 8.90 -15.00
N TYR A 80 -7.07 8.10 -14.15
CA TYR A 80 -8.53 8.06 -14.03
C TYR A 80 -9.13 9.43 -13.69
N ASN A 81 -8.53 10.17 -12.75
CA ASN A 81 -9.00 11.51 -12.38
C ASN A 81 -8.85 12.53 -13.52
N GLN A 82 -7.75 12.49 -14.27
CA GLN A 82 -7.56 13.33 -15.44
C GLN A 82 -8.64 13.08 -16.51
N HIS A 83 -9.01 11.81 -16.73
CA HIS A 83 -10.05 11.45 -17.69
C HIS A 83 -11.47 11.81 -17.21
N LYS A 84 -11.75 11.70 -15.91
CA LYS A 84 -13.03 12.18 -15.34
C LYS A 84 -13.20 13.70 -15.44
N GLN A 85 -12.13 14.48 -15.22
CA GLN A 85 -12.16 15.93 -15.40
C GLN A 85 -12.32 16.36 -16.86
N LYS A 86 -11.79 15.57 -17.83
CA LYS A 86 -12.03 15.83 -19.26
C LYS A 86 -13.42 15.38 -19.74
N SER A 87 -13.99 14.34 -19.14
CA SER A 87 -15.31 13.78 -19.54
C SER A 87 -16.50 14.52 -18.94
N THR A 88 -16.27 15.44 -17.99
CA THR A 88 -17.27 16.43 -17.55
C THR A 88 -17.22 17.70 -18.43
N ARG A 89 -16.91 17.54 -19.72
CA ARG A 89 -17.43 18.48 -20.71
C ARG A 89 -18.93 18.30 -20.74
N ASP A 90 -19.60 19.40 -20.45
CA ASP A 90 -21.04 19.51 -20.26
C ASP A 90 -21.80 19.06 -21.53
N LEU A 91 -22.13 17.77 -21.62
CA LEU A 91 -22.93 17.19 -22.72
C LEU A 91 -24.35 17.80 -22.79
N SER A 92 -24.75 18.58 -21.78
CA SER A 92 -25.98 19.37 -21.81
C SER A 92 -25.90 20.59 -22.76
N LYS A 93 -24.69 20.99 -23.18
CA LYS A 93 -24.50 22.11 -24.13
C LYS A 93 -24.49 21.69 -25.60
N GLU A 94 -24.20 20.42 -25.91
CA GLU A 94 -24.18 19.92 -27.30
C GLU A 94 -25.54 19.36 -27.76
N SER A 95 -26.50 19.18 -26.85
CA SER A 95 -27.86 18.72 -27.18
C SER A 95 -28.81 19.85 -27.61
N ALA A 96 -28.35 21.10 -27.62
CA ALA A 96 -29.12 22.28 -28.02
C ALA A 96 -28.90 22.72 -29.48
N GLU A 97 -28.01 22.06 -30.24
CA GLU A 97 -27.72 22.40 -31.65
C GLU A 97 -28.50 21.53 -32.66
N PHE A 98 -29.47 20.73 -32.21
CA PHE A 98 -30.33 19.91 -33.08
C PHE A 98 -31.82 20.27 -32.99
N LEU A 99 -32.14 21.56 -32.95
CA LEU A 99 -33.50 22.06 -33.22
C LEU A 99 -33.50 23.02 -34.41
#